data_AF-A0A7Y5HB44-F1
#
_entry.id   AF-A0A7Y5HB44-F1
#
_cell.length_a   1.000
_cell.length_b   1.000
_cell.length_c   1.000
_cell.angle_alpha   90.00
_cell.angle_beta   90.00
_cell.angle_gamma   90.00
#
_symmetry.space_group_name_H-M   'P 1'
#
loop_
_entity.id
_entity.type
_entity.pdbx_description
1 polymer ?
#
loop_
_entity_poly.entity_id
_entity_poly.type
_entity_poly.pdbx_seq_one_letter_code
_entity_poly.pdbx_strand_id
1 'polypeptide(L)'
;MGKSLKSCGGCGHLWEQGGTAAAPRCPKCGWEGGPADDKTPVDGVPAVPPKPASPAPRKVSNRPVAVPPKSHAVRNVAAIVIGLAGAAVGLKLLGIAIFPDWTKEPAAPVAKAPEKPPADPEPVAFEKPKVPDRPVPTPEKPPDPVPEQPKPAPPDPAVDYAKEAPFEVIKVEDARTIIVKGPTRNITVRLIGVKVAKSGDPPVHGMPDGRAALDWMKAQLKGQKIHLYYGVLDNPRTRAERDSFGSDMAWAFRASDGLFLNLELLREGHGRYDPAHAREFAAVLEYWDGKR
;
A
#
# COMPACT_ATOMS: atom_id res chain seq x y z
N MET A 1 -36.78 -8.55 -21.58
CA MET A 1 -35.73 -9.22 -22.39
C MET A 1 -34.39 -8.91 -21.74
N GLY A 2 -33.77 -9.89 -21.08
CA GLY A 2 -32.48 -9.69 -20.39
C GLY A 2 -31.34 -9.72 -21.40
N LYS A 3 -30.44 -8.75 -21.33
CA LYS A 3 -29.24 -8.72 -22.18
C LYS A 3 -28.19 -9.68 -21.62
N SER A 4 -27.55 -10.47 -22.49
CA SER A 4 -26.49 -11.41 -22.12
C SER A 4 -25.14 -10.68 -22.12
N LEU A 5 -24.42 -10.73 -21.00
CA LEU A 5 -23.06 -10.19 -20.83
C LEU A 5 -22.04 -11.32 -20.93
N LYS A 6 -20.92 -11.08 -21.63
CA LYS A 6 -19.76 -12.00 -21.67
C LYS A 6 -18.56 -11.40 -20.96
N SER A 7 -17.76 -12.24 -20.29
CA SER A 7 -16.50 -11.88 -19.63
C SER A 7 -15.30 -12.28 -20.49
N CYS A 8 -14.29 -11.42 -20.59
CA CYS A 8 -12.99 -11.77 -21.20
C CYS A 8 -12.18 -12.67 -20.27
N GLY A 9 -11.73 -13.84 -20.74
CA GLY A 9 -10.83 -14.71 -19.98
C GLY A 9 -9.46 -14.11 -19.66
N GLY A 10 -8.96 -13.19 -20.51
CA GLY A 10 -7.66 -12.55 -20.30
C GLY A 10 -7.67 -11.37 -19.32
N CYS A 11 -8.73 -10.54 -19.32
CA CYS A 11 -8.77 -9.29 -18.52
C CYS A 11 -10.01 -9.09 -17.64
N GLY A 12 -10.96 -10.02 -17.65
CA GLY A 12 -12.18 -9.97 -16.84
C GLY A 12 -13.20 -8.89 -17.25
N HIS A 13 -13.00 -8.21 -18.39
CA HIS A 13 -13.91 -7.16 -18.86
C HIS A 13 -15.25 -7.75 -19.35
N LEU A 14 -16.37 -7.14 -18.95
CA LEU A 14 -17.72 -7.52 -19.34
C LEU A 14 -18.26 -6.60 -20.45
N TRP A 15 -18.87 -7.16 -21.51
CA TRP A 15 -19.56 -6.36 -22.54
C TRP A 15 -20.83 -7.05 -23.08
N GLU A 16 -21.72 -6.24 -23.67
CA GLU A 16 -22.96 -6.71 -24.32
C GLU A 16 -22.66 -7.27 -25.72
N GLN A 17 -23.16 -8.46 -26.02
CA GLN A 17 -22.92 -9.12 -27.30
C GLN A 17 -23.83 -8.52 -28.39
N GLY A 18 -23.28 -7.66 -29.25
CA GLY A 18 -23.96 -7.19 -30.47
C GLY A 18 -24.14 -8.34 -31.47
N GLY A 19 -25.36 -8.52 -32.00
CA GLY A 19 -25.80 -9.71 -32.74
C GLY A 19 -25.21 -9.94 -34.14
N THR A 20 -23.88 -9.89 -34.30
CA THR A 20 -23.23 -10.25 -35.58
C THR A 20 -22.21 -11.37 -35.37
N ALA A 21 -22.15 -12.31 -36.32
CA ALA A 21 -21.47 -13.60 -36.23
C ALA A 21 -19.94 -13.56 -36.34
N ALA A 22 -19.31 -12.40 -36.12
CA ALA A 22 -17.85 -12.28 -36.10
C ALA A 22 -17.31 -12.65 -34.71
N ALA A 23 -16.19 -13.38 -34.67
CA ALA A 23 -15.52 -13.76 -33.42
C ALA A 23 -15.17 -12.50 -32.60
N PRO A 24 -15.65 -12.35 -31.36
CA PRO A 24 -15.53 -11.10 -30.64
C PRO A 24 -14.11 -10.95 -30.07
N ARG A 25 -13.30 -10.09 -30.71
CA ARG A 25 -12.11 -9.52 -30.07
C ARG A 25 -12.55 -8.74 -28.83
N CYS A 26 -11.89 -8.97 -27.70
CA CYS A 26 -12.15 -8.15 -26.52
C CYS A 26 -11.79 -6.68 -26.81
N PRO A 27 -12.71 -5.70 -26.64
CA PRO A 27 -12.43 -4.30 -26.97
C PRO A 27 -11.37 -3.67 -26.07
N LYS A 28 -11.11 -4.26 -24.89
CA LYS A 28 -10.15 -3.72 -23.92
C LYS A 28 -8.72 -4.21 -24.13
N CYS A 29 -8.53 -5.47 -24.50
CA CYS A 29 -7.19 -6.08 -24.58
C CYS A 29 -6.86 -6.73 -25.93
N GLY A 30 -7.79 -6.72 -26.89
CA GLY A 30 -7.58 -7.31 -28.21
C GLY A 30 -7.53 -8.84 -28.24
N TRP A 31 -7.82 -9.52 -27.12
CA TRP A 31 -7.71 -10.97 -27.01
C TRP A 31 -8.70 -11.69 -27.96
N GLU A 32 -8.15 -12.57 -28.80
CA GLU A 32 -8.86 -13.48 -29.70
C GLU A 32 -8.88 -14.89 -29.08
N GLY A 33 -9.65 -15.05 -28.00
CA GLY A 33 -9.89 -16.36 -27.41
C GLY A 33 -11.14 -16.99 -28.00
N GLY A 34 -10.99 -18.13 -28.65
CA GLY A 34 -12.12 -18.99 -29.04
C GLY A 34 -12.95 -19.43 -27.83
N PRO A 35 -14.16 -19.98 -28.05
CA PRO A 35 -14.98 -20.50 -26.97
C PRO A 35 -14.14 -21.50 -26.16
N ALA A 36 -14.18 -21.34 -24.83
CA ALA A 36 -13.57 -22.28 -23.90
C ALA A 36 -14.41 -23.56 -23.90
N ASP A 37 -14.35 -24.34 -24.98
CA ASP A 37 -15.00 -25.63 -25.07
C ASP A 37 -14.02 -26.72 -25.46
N ASP A 38 -14.13 -27.76 -24.64
CA ASP A 38 -13.91 -29.16 -24.92
C ASP A 38 -12.53 -29.79 -24.67
N LYS A 39 -12.57 -30.71 -23.70
CA LYS A 39 -11.49 -31.58 -23.27
C LYS A 39 -11.29 -32.64 -24.34
N THR A 40 -10.41 -32.40 -25.30
CA THR A 40 -9.80 -33.50 -26.05
C THR A 40 -8.69 -34.12 -25.20
N PRO A 41 -8.73 -35.44 -24.89
CA PRO A 41 -7.65 -36.08 -24.17
C PRO A 41 -6.41 -36.11 -25.06
N VAL A 42 -5.31 -35.55 -24.57
CA VAL A 42 -3.97 -35.86 -25.06
C VAL A 42 -3.59 -37.23 -24.51
N ASP A 43 -3.48 -38.22 -25.40
CA ASP A 43 -2.99 -39.55 -25.06
C ASP A 43 -1.58 -39.45 -24.47
N GLY A 44 -1.37 -40.01 -23.28
CA GLY A 44 -0.04 -40.18 -22.68
C GLY A 44 0.19 -39.58 -21.29
N VAL A 45 -0.80 -38.91 -20.69
CA VAL A 45 -0.69 -38.46 -19.28
C VAL A 45 -1.26 -39.53 -18.35
N PRO A 46 -0.51 -40.05 -17.36
CA PRO A 46 -1.04 -41.01 -16.41
C PRO A 46 -2.23 -40.41 -15.64
N ALA A 47 -3.32 -41.18 -15.57
CA ALA A 47 -4.57 -40.77 -14.96
C ALA A 47 -4.35 -40.25 -13.53
N VAL A 48 -4.76 -39.00 -13.29
CA VAL A 48 -4.86 -38.44 -11.95
C VAL A 48 -5.90 -39.26 -11.18
N PRO A 49 -5.58 -39.80 -9.98
CA PRO A 49 -6.53 -40.57 -9.21
C PRO A 49 -7.78 -39.72 -8.90
N PRO A 50 -8.98 -40.33 -8.89
CA PRO A 50 -10.22 -39.60 -8.67
C PRO A 50 -10.18 -38.86 -7.34
N LYS A 51 -10.56 -37.59 -7.38
CA LYS A 51 -10.74 -36.73 -6.21
C LYS A 51 -11.68 -37.45 -5.21
N PRO A 52 -11.31 -37.58 -3.93
CA PRO A 52 -12.17 -38.21 -2.94
C PRO A 52 -13.53 -37.50 -2.90
N ALA A 53 -14.60 -38.30 -2.87
CA ALA A 53 -15.97 -37.82 -2.82
C ALA A 53 -16.15 -36.83 -1.66
N SER A 54 -16.74 -35.67 -1.96
CA SER A 54 -17.15 -34.71 -0.93
C SER A 54 -18.00 -35.43 0.12
N PRO A 55 -17.72 -35.25 1.42
CA PRO A 55 -18.53 -35.86 2.46
C PRO A 55 -19.98 -35.37 2.33
N ALA A 56 -20.92 -36.32 2.42
CA ALA A 56 -22.34 -36.04 2.37
C ALA A 56 -22.73 -34.95 3.40
N PRO A 57 -23.67 -34.06 3.07
CA PRO A 57 -24.12 -33.02 4.00
C PRO A 57 -24.61 -33.68 5.29
N ARG A 58 -23.95 -33.39 6.41
CA ARG A 58 -24.41 -33.81 7.73
C ARG A 58 -25.79 -33.23 7.96
N LYS A 59 -26.79 -34.09 8.20
CA LYS A 59 -28.11 -33.68 8.65
C LYS A 59 -27.95 -32.85 9.92
N VAL A 60 -28.22 -31.54 9.81
CA VAL A 60 -28.31 -30.65 10.96
C VAL A 60 -29.49 -31.13 11.80
N SER A 61 -29.17 -31.73 12.94
CA SER A 61 -30.17 -32.09 13.95
C SER A 61 -30.73 -30.79 14.53
N ASN A 62 -32.00 -30.50 14.23
CA ASN A 62 -32.78 -29.50 14.94
C ASN A 62 -33.07 -30.02 16.36
N ARG A 63 -32.06 -30.03 17.23
CA ARG A 63 -32.29 -30.08 18.66
C ARG A 63 -32.67 -28.67 19.14
N PRO A 64 -33.78 -28.50 19.86
CA PRO A 64 -34.10 -27.22 20.48
C PRO A 64 -32.97 -26.84 21.44
N VAL A 65 -32.37 -25.67 21.21
CA VAL A 65 -31.40 -25.07 22.11
C VAL A 65 -32.12 -24.77 23.42
N ALA A 66 -31.70 -25.41 24.50
CA ALA A 66 -32.20 -25.11 25.84
C ALA A 66 -31.92 -23.65 26.16
N VAL A 67 -32.99 -22.87 26.33
CA VAL A 67 -32.95 -21.49 26.78
C VAL A 67 -32.44 -21.49 28.22
N PRO A 68 -31.32 -20.80 28.56
CA PRO A 68 -30.89 -20.69 29.95
C PRO A 68 -31.94 -19.89 30.75
N PRO A 69 -32.22 -20.28 32.01
CA PRO A 69 -33.21 -19.59 32.83
C PRO A 69 -32.79 -18.15 33.09
N LYS A 70 -33.75 -17.24 32.94
CA LYS A 70 -33.64 -15.82 33.28
C LYS A 70 -33.31 -15.71 34.77
N SER A 71 -32.08 -15.31 35.09
CA SER A 71 -31.74 -14.86 36.43
C SER A 71 -32.40 -13.51 36.68
N HIS A 72 -33.42 -13.54 37.53
CA HIS A 72 -33.96 -12.36 38.18
C HIS A 72 -32.90 -11.83 39.17
N ALA A 73 -32.24 -10.74 38.82
CA ALA A 73 -31.61 -9.85 39.80
C ALA A 73 -32.28 -8.48 39.67
N VAL A 74 -33.42 -8.36 40.34
CA VAL A 74 -34.06 -7.09 40.67
C VAL A 74 -33.30 -6.51 41.86
N ARG A 75 -32.80 -5.27 41.73
CA ARG A 75 -33.05 -4.13 42.65
C ARG A 75 -31.86 -3.15 42.73
N ASN A 76 -32.21 -1.90 42.42
CA ASN A 76 -31.87 -0.67 43.12
C ASN A 76 -30.39 -0.31 43.28
N VAL A 77 -29.92 0.71 42.54
CA VAL A 77 -29.34 1.91 43.16
C VAL A 77 -29.73 3.16 42.35
N ALA A 78 -30.36 4.06 43.09
CA ALA A 78 -30.62 5.48 42.87
C ALA A 78 -29.84 6.22 41.77
N ALA A 79 -30.61 7.07 41.08
CA ALA A 79 -30.15 8.29 40.47
C ALA A 79 -29.29 9.11 41.46
N ILE A 80 -28.09 9.50 41.01
CA ILE A 80 -27.35 10.61 41.60
C ILE A 80 -27.28 11.68 40.52
N VAL A 81 -28.25 12.58 40.60
CA VAL A 81 -28.18 13.93 40.04
C VAL A 81 -27.49 14.79 41.11
N ILE A 82 -26.21 15.06 40.89
CA ILE A 82 -25.48 16.16 41.54
C ILE A 82 -24.89 16.94 40.34
N GLY A 83 -25.32 18.16 40.03
CA GLY A 83 -25.67 19.23 40.94
C GLY A 83 -24.42 19.90 41.50
N LEU A 84 -23.44 20.24 40.65
CA LEU A 84 -22.36 21.16 41.02
C LEU A 84 -22.40 22.39 40.09
N ALA A 85 -23.24 23.32 40.51
CA ALA A 85 -23.02 24.73 40.29
C ALA A 85 -21.79 25.17 41.12
N GLY A 86 -21.02 26.11 40.57
CA GLY A 86 -20.19 27.01 41.38
C GLY A 86 -18.70 26.69 41.44
N ALA A 87 -17.95 27.19 40.47
CA ALA A 87 -16.63 27.77 40.70
C ALA A 87 -16.25 28.68 39.52
N ALA A 88 -16.85 29.86 39.49
CA ALA A 88 -16.28 31.01 38.78
C ALA A 88 -15.11 31.51 39.62
N VAL A 89 -13.88 31.17 39.23
CA VAL A 89 -12.67 31.85 39.70
C VAL A 89 -11.94 32.34 38.48
N GLY A 90 -11.87 33.67 38.37
CA GLY A 90 -11.37 34.40 37.22
C GLY A 90 -9.92 34.08 36.90
N LEU A 91 -9.68 33.74 35.64
CA LEU A 91 -8.35 33.83 35.05
C LEU A 91 -8.23 35.19 34.36
N LYS A 92 -7.50 36.07 35.02
CA LYS A 92 -7.11 37.39 34.51
C LYS A 92 -6.46 37.25 33.14
N LEU A 93 -6.96 38.06 32.22
CA LEU A 93 -6.31 38.56 31.03
C LEU A 93 -4.87 38.97 31.35
N LEU A 94 -3.88 38.27 30.78
CA LEU A 94 -2.61 38.87 30.42
C LEU A 94 -2.48 38.76 28.90
N GLY A 95 -2.79 39.87 28.24
CA GLY A 95 -2.41 40.08 26.86
C GLY A 95 -0.90 40.27 26.77
N ILE A 96 -0.26 39.46 25.95
CA ILE A 96 0.99 39.82 25.28
C ILE A 96 0.82 39.32 23.84
N ALA A 97 0.36 40.23 22.98
CA ALA A 97 0.46 40.08 21.54
C ALA A 97 1.89 40.49 21.15
N ILE A 98 2.69 39.54 20.67
CA ILE A 98 3.90 39.82 19.91
C ILE A 98 3.70 39.17 18.55
N PHE A 99 3.12 39.93 17.63
CA PHE A 99 3.18 39.62 16.21
C PHE A 99 4.57 40.03 15.70
N PRO A 100 5.40 39.11 15.18
CA PRO A 100 6.53 39.52 14.37
C PRO A 100 6.00 40.02 13.02
N ASP A 101 6.30 41.28 12.75
CA ASP A 101 6.12 41.98 11.48
C ASP A 101 6.73 41.19 10.31
N TRP A 102 5.87 40.66 9.43
CA TRP A 102 6.22 39.81 8.29
C TRP A 102 5.94 40.52 6.95
N THR A 103 6.14 41.84 6.89
CA THR A 103 5.91 42.66 5.68
C THR A 103 7.15 42.96 4.85
N LYS A 104 8.28 42.24 5.04
CA LYS A 104 9.44 42.37 4.15
C LYS A 104 9.34 41.44 2.95
N GLU A 105 8.70 41.94 1.91
CA GLU A 105 8.82 41.46 0.53
C GLU A 105 10.32 41.42 0.13
N PRO A 106 10.86 40.28 -0.33
CA PRO A 106 12.19 40.25 -0.92
C PRO A 106 12.13 40.91 -2.30
N ALA A 107 12.95 41.95 -2.48
CA ALA A 107 13.12 42.67 -3.74
C ALA A 107 13.48 41.70 -4.89
N ALA A 108 12.76 41.84 -6.01
CA ALA A 108 12.99 41.10 -7.23
C ALA A 108 14.42 41.35 -7.79
N PRO A 109 15.09 40.32 -8.32
CA PRO A 109 16.39 40.49 -8.97
C PRO A 109 16.25 41.31 -10.26
N VAL A 110 17.03 42.38 -10.34
CA VAL A 110 17.18 43.26 -11.51
C VAL A 110 17.71 42.45 -12.69
N ALA A 111 16.93 42.36 -13.75
CA ALA A 111 17.33 41.75 -15.02
C ALA A 111 18.52 42.51 -15.63
N LYS A 112 19.63 41.82 -15.87
CA LYS A 112 20.75 42.35 -16.67
C LYS A 112 20.31 42.54 -18.11
N ALA A 113 20.65 43.70 -18.67
CA ALA A 113 20.42 44.06 -20.06
C ALA A 113 21.13 43.09 -21.02
N PRO A 114 20.54 42.80 -22.20
CA PRO A 114 21.15 41.94 -23.19
C PRO A 114 22.42 42.59 -23.77
N GLU A 115 23.52 41.84 -23.75
CA GLU A 115 24.77 42.22 -24.44
C GLU A 115 24.55 42.27 -25.95
N LYS A 116 25.14 43.29 -26.56
CA LYS A 116 25.08 43.60 -27.98
C LYS A 116 25.70 42.45 -28.79
N PRO A 117 25.05 41.94 -29.85
CA PRO A 117 25.65 40.91 -30.69
C PRO A 117 26.94 41.44 -31.35
N PRO A 118 28.00 40.63 -31.41
CA PRO A 118 29.23 40.98 -32.10
C PRO A 118 28.99 41.11 -33.61
N ALA A 119 29.71 42.04 -34.22
CA ALA A 119 29.63 42.39 -35.63
C ALA A 119 29.95 41.19 -36.54
N ASP A 120 29.26 41.14 -37.69
CA ASP A 120 29.42 40.10 -38.70
C ASP A 120 30.88 40.01 -39.19
N PRO A 121 31.49 38.81 -39.23
CA PRO A 121 32.82 38.64 -39.77
C PRO A 121 32.82 38.79 -41.30
N GLU A 122 33.87 39.44 -41.81
CA GLU A 122 34.10 39.66 -43.24
C GLU A 122 34.15 38.33 -44.02
N PRO A 123 33.67 38.32 -45.28
CA PRO A 123 33.60 37.10 -46.09
C PRO A 123 35.00 36.60 -46.47
N VAL A 124 35.41 35.51 -45.82
CA VAL A 124 36.63 34.77 -46.19
C VAL A 124 36.35 33.97 -47.46
N ALA A 125 37.15 34.21 -48.50
CA ALA A 125 37.06 33.49 -49.76
C ALA A 125 37.38 32.00 -49.57
N PHE A 126 36.38 31.14 -49.80
CA PHE A 126 36.53 29.69 -49.79
C PHE A 126 37.24 29.21 -51.05
N GLU A 127 38.54 28.89 -50.94
CA GLU A 127 39.18 27.99 -51.91
C GLU A 127 38.62 26.58 -51.70
N LYS A 128 38.11 25.97 -52.78
CA LYS A 128 37.58 24.60 -52.78
C LYS A 128 38.66 23.61 -52.35
N PRO A 129 38.53 22.93 -51.19
CA PRO A 129 39.49 21.91 -50.79
C PRO A 129 39.37 20.71 -51.72
N LYS A 130 40.51 20.29 -52.28
CA LYS A 130 40.65 19.02 -53.00
C LYS A 130 40.40 17.88 -52.01
N VAL A 131 39.25 17.20 -52.14
CA VAL A 131 38.86 16.08 -51.27
C VAL A 131 39.82 14.91 -51.52
N PRO A 132 40.69 14.53 -50.57
CA PRO A 132 41.42 13.28 -50.68
C PRO A 132 40.45 12.12 -50.46
N ASP A 133 40.64 11.03 -51.20
CA ASP A 133 39.90 9.77 -51.02
C ASP A 133 39.99 9.33 -49.56
N ARG A 134 38.90 9.53 -48.82
CA ARG A 134 38.82 9.16 -47.40
C ARG A 134 38.66 7.65 -47.33
N PRO A 135 39.52 6.92 -46.60
CA PRO A 135 39.32 5.51 -46.35
C PRO A 135 37.95 5.32 -45.68
N VAL A 136 37.17 4.35 -46.18
CA VAL A 136 35.86 4.00 -45.63
C VAL A 136 36.07 3.65 -44.15
N PRO A 137 35.43 4.38 -43.21
CA PRO A 137 35.61 4.10 -41.79
C PRO A 137 35.13 2.68 -41.51
N THR A 138 36.03 1.89 -40.92
CA THR A 138 35.67 0.58 -40.38
C THR A 138 34.55 0.80 -39.35
N PRO A 139 33.45 0.02 -39.39
CA PRO A 139 32.34 0.20 -38.45
C PRO A 139 32.89 0.09 -37.02
N GLU A 140 32.88 1.22 -36.30
CA GLU A 140 33.30 1.26 -34.91
C GLU A 140 32.41 0.31 -34.10
N LYS A 141 33.06 -0.55 -33.31
CA LYS A 141 32.37 -1.43 -32.36
C LYS A 141 31.42 -0.56 -31.53
N PRO A 142 30.14 -0.97 -31.34
CA PRO A 142 29.22 -0.23 -30.51
C PRO A 142 29.87 0.05 -29.15
N PRO A 143 29.79 1.29 -28.63
CA PRO A 143 30.35 1.60 -27.33
C PRO A 143 29.76 0.64 -26.30
N ASP A 144 30.60 0.15 -25.38
CA ASP A 144 30.14 -0.69 -24.28
C ASP A 144 29.01 0.07 -23.54
N PRO A 145 27.94 -0.62 -23.11
CA PRO A 145 26.81 0.03 -22.46
C PRO A 145 27.32 0.83 -21.27
N VAL A 146 27.03 2.14 -21.27
CA VAL A 146 27.37 3.03 -20.16
C VAL A 146 26.80 2.40 -18.89
N PRO A 147 27.62 2.22 -17.83
CA PRO A 147 27.14 1.69 -16.57
C PRO A 147 25.89 2.46 -16.15
N GLU A 148 24.76 1.74 -16.06
CA GLU A 148 23.49 2.36 -15.71
C GLU A 148 23.65 2.98 -14.32
N GLN A 149 23.48 4.29 -14.23
CA GLN A 149 23.63 5.00 -12.96
C GLN A 149 22.62 4.43 -11.96
N PRO A 150 23.01 4.24 -10.68
CA PRO A 150 22.12 3.69 -9.69
C PRO A 150 20.89 4.59 -9.55
N LYS A 151 19.72 4.02 -9.81
CA LYS A 151 18.43 4.71 -9.68
C LYS A 151 18.33 5.33 -8.27
N PRO A 152 18.00 6.63 -8.15
CA PRO A 152 17.87 7.28 -6.85
C PRO A 152 16.78 6.59 -6.01
N ALA A 153 16.95 6.60 -4.69
CA ALA A 153 15.99 6.03 -3.77
C ALA A 153 14.64 6.77 -3.88
N PRO A 154 13.50 6.05 -3.91
CA PRO A 154 12.20 6.68 -3.83
C PRO A 154 12.06 7.39 -2.46
N PRO A 155 11.39 8.56 -2.44
CA PRO A 155 11.16 9.29 -1.19
C PRO A 155 10.23 8.51 -0.26
N ASP A 156 10.35 8.79 1.04
CA ASP A 156 9.49 8.19 2.06
C ASP A 156 8.05 8.66 1.89
N PRO A 157 7.07 7.75 1.99
CA PRO A 157 5.67 8.14 1.96
C PRO A 157 5.34 9.05 3.14
N ALA A 158 4.82 10.24 2.84
CA ALA A 158 4.25 11.14 3.82
C ALA A 158 2.73 11.16 3.64
N VAL A 159 2.01 10.82 4.72
CA VAL A 159 0.55 10.89 4.77
C VAL A 159 0.17 11.97 5.79
N ASP A 160 -0.74 12.86 5.41
CA ASP A 160 -1.22 13.92 6.30
C ASP A 160 -2.28 13.37 7.27
N TYR A 161 -1.91 13.28 8.56
CA TYR A 161 -2.79 12.86 9.64
C TYR A 161 -3.26 14.00 10.54
N ALA A 162 -3.10 15.27 10.14
CA ALA A 162 -3.38 16.43 11.00
C ALA A 162 -4.80 16.47 11.57
N LYS A 163 -5.75 15.75 10.94
CA LYS A 163 -7.17 15.71 11.33
C LYS A 163 -7.60 14.40 11.99
N GLU A 164 -6.71 13.42 12.13
CA GLU A 164 -7.05 12.09 12.63
C GLU A 164 -6.45 11.85 14.02
N ALA A 165 -7.25 11.33 14.96
CA ALA A 165 -6.74 10.94 16.26
C ALA A 165 -5.91 9.64 16.15
N PRO A 166 -4.70 9.58 16.70
CA PRO A 166 -3.89 8.37 16.67
C PRO A 166 -4.42 7.32 17.65
N PHE A 167 -4.19 6.05 17.32
CA PHE A 167 -4.57 4.90 18.13
C PHE A 167 -3.46 4.55 19.14
N GLU A 168 -3.86 4.21 20.37
CA GLU A 168 -2.95 3.69 21.40
C GLU A 168 -2.61 2.22 21.11
N VAL A 169 -1.32 1.88 21.03
CA VAL A 169 -0.89 0.49 20.87
C VAL A 169 -0.96 -0.22 22.21
N ILE A 170 -1.83 -1.23 22.30
CA ILE A 170 -2.01 -2.04 23.51
C ILE A 170 -1.01 -3.18 23.55
N LYS A 171 -0.80 -3.84 22.39
CA LYS A 171 0.04 -5.04 22.30
C LYS A 171 0.62 -5.20 20.90
N VAL A 172 1.84 -5.71 20.82
CA VAL A 172 2.42 -6.28 19.60
C VAL A 172 2.29 -7.80 19.71
N GLU A 173 1.40 -8.37 18.90
CA GLU A 173 1.08 -9.80 18.93
C GLU A 173 2.09 -10.62 18.12
N ASP A 174 2.50 -10.10 16.97
CA ASP A 174 3.53 -10.64 16.08
C ASP A 174 4.25 -9.48 15.37
N ALA A 175 5.35 -9.75 14.67
CA ALA A 175 6.17 -8.73 14.01
C ALA A 175 5.39 -7.86 12.99
N ARG A 176 4.26 -8.36 12.49
CA ARG A 176 3.35 -7.67 11.57
C ARG A 176 1.91 -7.57 12.08
N THR A 177 1.66 -7.89 13.34
CA THR A 177 0.30 -7.88 13.91
C THR A 177 0.30 -7.18 15.25
N ILE A 178 -0.52 -6.14 15.35
CA ILE A 178 -0.63 -5.28 16.53
C ILE A 178 -2.08 -5.17 16.96
N ILE A 179 -2.27 -4.87 18.24
CA ILE A 179 -3.59 -4.60 18.81
C ILE A 179 -3.60 -3.17 19.29
N VAL A 180 -4.57 -2.41 18.82
CA VAL A 180 -4.76 -1.01 19.18
C VAL A 180 -6.09 -0.78 19.89
N LYS A 181 -6.15 0.29 20.68
CA LYS A 181 -7.37 0.70 21.39
C LYS A 181 -8.32 1.42 20.45
N GLY A 182 -9.41 0.77 20.08
CA GLY A 182 -10.52 1.40 19.36
C GLY A 182 -11.53 2.06 20.31
N PRO A 183 -12.51 2.79 19.77
CA PRO A 183 -13.51 3.52 20.57
C PRO A 183 -14.45 2.60 21.35
N THR A 184 -14.80 1.44 20.81
CA THR A 184 -15.74 0.49 21.42
C THR A 184 -15.12 -0.86 21.76
N ARG A 185 -14.03 -1.23 21.07
CA ARG A 185 -13.30 -2.46 21.28
C ARG A 185 -11.86 -2.32 20.80
N ASN A 186 -11.01 -3.24 21.25
CA ASN A 186 -9.67 -3.38 20.69
C ASN A 186 -9.76 -3.84 19.23
N ILE A 187 -8.86 -3.32 18.40
CA ILE A 187 -8.78 -3.63 16.98
C ILE A 187 -7.46 -4.35 16.75
N THR A 188 -7.52 -5.55 16.18
CA THR A 188 -6.34 -6.28 15.71
C THR A 188 -6.04 -5.79 14.30
N VAL A 189 -4.81 -5.35 14.06
CA VAL A 189 -4.34 -4.79 12.81
C VAL A 189 -3.18 -5.62 12.28
N ARG A 190 -3.28 -6.05 11.03
CA ARG A 190 -2.21 -6.71 10.28
C ARG A 190 -1.58 -5.71 9.31
N LEU A 191 -0.26 -5.59 9.39
CA LEU A 191 0.53 -4.76 8.49
C LEU A 191 0.55 -5.39 7.09
N ILE A 192 0.12 -4.63 6.09
CA ILE A 192 0.15 -5.03 4.68
C ILE A 192 1.48 -4.66 4.00
N GLY A 193 1.74 -5.24 2.83
CA GLY A 193 2.95 -4.97 2.04
C GLY A 193 4.24 -5.56 2.58
N VAL A 194 4.20 -6.23 3.73
CA VAL A 194 5.35 -6.88 4.36
C VAL A 194 5.01 -8.30 4.83
N LYS A 195 5.90 -9.24 4.51
CA LYS A 195 5.88 -10.60 5.01
C LYS A 195 7.00 -10.78 6.02
N VAL A 196 6.67 -11.36 7.16
CA VAL A 196 7.62 -11.70 8.23
C VAL A 196 7.36 -13.14 8.63
N ALA A 197 8.42 -13.90 8.97
CA ALA A 197 8.25 -15.20 9.59
C ALA A 197 7.55 -15.02 10.95
N LYS A 198 6.67 -15.93 11.33
CA LYS A 198 6.02 -15.86 12.63
C LYS A 198 7.04 -16.19 13.72
N SER A 199 7.01 -15.47 14.84
CA SER A 199 7.87 -15.81 15.99
C SER A 199 7.57 -17.24 16.47
N GLY A 200 8.60 -18.10 16.46
CA GLY A 200 8.53 -19.49 16.93
C GLY A 200 8.32 -20.54 15.82
N ASP A 201 8.06 -20.10 14.58
CA ASP A 201 8.09 -21.02 13.44
C ASP A 201 9.54 -21.40 13.10
N PRO A 202 9.79 -22.59 12.53
CA PRO A 202 11.11 -22.97 12.04
C PRO A 202 11.66 -21.94 11.04
N PRO A 203 12.99 -21.72 10.98
CA PRO A 203 13.59 -20.83 10.01
C PRO A 203 13.18 -21.20 8.58
N VAL A 204 12.67 -20.22 7.84
CA VAL A 204 12.32 -20.38 6.43
C VAL A 204 13.43 -19.76 5.59
N HIS A 205 13.95 -20.51 4.62
CA HIS A 205 15.03 -20.02 3.76
C HIS A 205 14.62 -18.72 3.05
N GLY A 206 15.47 -17.69 3.17
CA GLY A 206 15.21 -16.37 2.60
C GLY A 206 14.24 -15.49 3.40
N MET A 207 13.69 -15.93 4.52
CA MET A 207 12.87 -15.08 5.40
C MET A 207 13.68 -14.61 6.61
N PRO A 208 13.50 -13.34 7.05
CA PRO A 208 14.05 -12.86 8.31
C PRO A 208 13.56 -13.65 9.53
N ASP A 209 14.36 -13.64 10.59
CA ASP A 209 13.98 -14.22 11.88
C ASP A 209 12.78 -13.46 12.48
N GLY A 210 11.67 -14.18 12.62
CA GLY A 210 10.43 -13.66 13.18
C GLY A 210 10.53 -13.21 14.64
N ARG A 211 11.42 -13.82 15.44
CA ARG A 211 11.62 -13.42 16.83
C ARG A 211 12.34 -12.08 16.92
N ALA A 212 13.42 -11.92 16.16
CA ALA A 212 14.15 -10.66 16.07
C ALA A 212 13.24 -9.53 15.58
N ALA A 213 12.43 -9.79 14.54
CA ALA A 213 11.47 -8.82 14.02
C ALA A 213 10.39 -8.43 15.05
N LEU A 214 9.89 -9.39 15.83
CA LEU A 214 8.92 -9.12 16.91
C LEU A 214 9.52 -8.24 18.01
N ASP A 215 10.74 -8.55 18.43
CA ASP A 215 11.40 -7.79 19.50
C ASP A 215 11.75 -6.37 19.04
N TRP A 216 12.16 -6.20 17.78
CA TRP A 216 12.29 -4.88 17.14
C TRP A 216 10.95 -4.12 17.13
N MET A 217 9.85 -4.76 16.69
CA MET A 217 8.54 -4.12 16.60
C MET A 217 8.03 -3.66 17.98
N LYS A 218 8.27 -4.46 19.03
CA LYS A 218 7.97 -4.08 20.42
C LYS A 218 8.77 -2.86 20.86
N ALA A 219 10.07 -2.81 20.54
CA ALA A 219 10.90 -1.66 20.86
C ALA A 219 10.41 -0.39 20.18
N GLN A 220 10.01 -0.46 18.91
CA GLN A 220 9.51 0.70 18.15
C GLN A 220 8.16 1.22 18.63
N LEU A 221 7.31 0.35 19.21
CA LEU A 221 5.93 0.70 19.59
C LEU A 221 5.68 0.82 21.10
N LYS A 222 6.67 0.57 21.95
CA LYS A 222 6.49 0.65 23.40
C LYS A 222 6.05 2.04 23.83
N GLY A 223 4.81 2.15 24.34
CA GLY A 223 4.22 3.42 24.79
C GLY A 223 3.88 4.40 23.67
N GLN A 224 3.94 3.95 22.40
CA GLN A 224 3.69 4.79 21.25
C GLN A 224 2.23 4.76 20.82
N LYS A 225 1.84 5.81 20.08
CA LYS A 225 0.59 5.85 19.34
C LYS A 225 0.88 5.79 17.85
N ILE A 226 -0.09 5.33 17.07
CA ILE A 226 0.06 5.19 15.62
C ILE A 226 -1.14 5.72 14.86
N HIS A 227 -0.91 6.18 13.64
CA HIS A 227 -1.93 6.37 12.64
C HIS A 227 -2.02 5.12 11.75
N LEU A 228 -3.25 4.78 11.37
CA LEU A 228 -3.53 3.66 10.48
C LEU A 228 -4.01 4.21 9.15
N TYR A 229 -3.35 3.82 8.07
CA TYR A 229 -3.77 4.15 6.72
C TYR A 229 -4.21 2.90 6.00
N TYR A 230 -5.48 2.87 5.63
CA TYR A 230 -6.14 1.73 5.01
C TYR A 230 -6.04 1.77 3.48
N GLY A 231 -5.45 2.83 2.93
CA GLY A 231 -5.39 3.08 1.50
C GLY A 231 -6.70 3.55 0.87
N VAL A 232 -6.64 3.85 -0.42
CA VAL A 232 -7.75 3.99 -1.35
C VAL A 232 -8.25 2.58 -1.66
N LEU A 233 -8.94 1.97 -0.69
CA LEU A 233 -9.75 0.79 -0.97
C LEU A 233 -10.83 1.25 -1.96
N ASP A 234 -11.06 0.48 -3.03
CA ASP A 234 -12.03 0.76 -4.11
C ASP A 234 -13.48 1.00 -3.61
N ASN A 235 -13.73 0.91 -2.30
CA ASN A 235 -15.00 1.19 -1.66
C ASN A 235 -14.84 2.03 -0.36
N PRO A 236 -15.18 3.34 -0.38
CA PRO A 236 -15.10 4.23 0.78
C PRO A 236 -16.09 3.89 1.92
N ARG A 237 -17.01 2.93 1.73
CA ARG A 237 -17.94 2.47 2.77
C ARG A 237 -17.40 1.33 3.63
N THR A 238 -16.28 0.72 3.24
CA THR A 238 -15.61 -0.35 3.99
C THR A 238 -14.21 0.11 4.34
N ARG A 239 -14.12 0.89 5.42
CA ARG A 239 -12.90 1.56 5.93
C ARG A 239 -11.76 0.60 6.35
N ALA A 240 -11.92 -0.71 6.18
CA ALA A 240 -10.89 -1.72 6.40
C ALA A 240 -11.26 -2.97 5.60
N GLU A 241 -10.38 -3.43 4.71
CA GLU A 241 -10.42 -4.81 4.27
C GLU A 241 -10.00 -5.66 5.47
N ARG A 242 -10.87 -6.57 5.92
CA ARG A 242 -10.51 -7.52 6.96
C ARG A 242 -9.97 -8.78 6.33
N ASP A 243 -8.90 -9.32 6.91
CA ASP A 243 -8.45 -10.65 6.56
C ASP A 243 -9.50 -11.71 6.98
N SER A 244 -9.31 -12.96 6.54
CA SER A 244 -10.18 -14.09 6.89
C SER A 244 -10.28 -14.36 8.39
N PHE A 245 -9.37 -13.80 9.19
CA PHE A 245 -9.32 -13.93 10.64
C PHE A 245 -9.98 -12.73 11.36
N GLY A 246 -10.50 -11.77 10.60
CA GLY A 246 -11.15 -10.57 11.14
C GLY A 246 -10.19 -9.45 11.56
N SER A 247 -8.90 -9.55 11.20
CA SER A 247 -7.92 -8.49 11.43
C SER A 247 -8.07 -7.40 10.38
N ASP A 248 -8.05 -6.15 10.82
CA ASP A 248 -8.02 -5.00 9.92
C ASP A 248 -6.66 -4.95 9.19
N MET A 249 -6.65 -4.71 7.89
CA MET A 249 -5.43 -4.61 7.09
C MET A 249 -5.06 -3.14 6.84
N ALA A 250 -3.87 -2.73 7.28
CA ALA A 250 -3.47 -1.32 7.20
C ALA A 250 -1.94 -1.12 7.14
N TRP A 251 -1.57 0.05 6.64
CA TRP A 251 -0.26 0.67 6.82
C TRP A 251 -0.23 1.37 8.19
N ALA A 252 0.90 1.34 8.87
CA ALA A 252 1.04 1.97 10.19
C ALA A 252 2.15 3.02 10.22
N PHE A 253 1.82 4.19 10.75
CA PHE A 253 2.73 5.32 10.89
C PHE A 253 2.81 5.73 12.35
N ARG A 254 4.01 5.88 12.90
CA ARG A 254 4.17 6.29 14.29
C ARG A 254 3.77 7.77 14.45
N ALA A 255 2.93 8.07 15.44
CA ALA A 255 2.33 9.39 15.57
C ALA A 255 3.31 10.49 16.01
N SER A 256 4.44 10.13 16.64
CA SER A 256 5.42 11.10 17.15
C SER A 256 6.26 11.74 16.05
N ASP A 257 6.57 10.99 14.99
CA ASP A 257 7.59 11.35 13.99
C ASP A 257 7.23 10.93 12.56
N GLY A 258 6.07 10.32 12.36
CA GLY A 258 5.62 9.86 11.05
C GLY A 258 6.35 8.61 10.54
N LEU A 259 7.10 7.89 11.38
CA LEU A 259 7.88 6.72 10.95
C LEU A 259 6.97 5.67 10.30
N PHE A 260 7.26 5.33 9.04
CA PHE A 260 6.48 4.34 8.29
C PHE A 260 6.92 2.91 8.63
N LEU A 261 6.23 2.29 9.59
CA LEU A 261 6.66 1.04 10.22
C LEU A 261 6.81 -0.13 9.24
N ASN A 262 5.92 -0.22 8.24
CA ASN A 262 5.98 -1.29 7.24
C ASN A 262 7.27 -1.20 6.43
N LEU A 263 7.68 0.02 6.04
CA LEU A 263 8.91 0.25 5.31
C LEU A 263 10.16 0.01 6.17
N GLU A 264 10.11 0.42 7.44
CA GLU A 264 11.24 0.21 8.36
C GLU A 264 11.51 -1.27 8.63
N LEU A 265 10.49 -2.13 8.64
CA LEU A 265 10.70 -3.58 8.66
C LEU A 265 11.53 -4.06 7.44
N LEU A 266 11.38 -3.41 6.27
CA LEU A 266 12.18 -3.70 5.07
C LEU A 266 13.56 -3.04 5.09
N ARG A 267 13.73 -1.91 5.78
CA ARG A 267 15.06 -1.28 5.92
C ARG A 267 15.95 -2.04 6.90
N GLU A 268 15.39 -2.44 8.04
CA GLU A 268 16.14 -3.00 9.17
C GLU A 268 16.39 -4.52 9.09
N GLY A 269 16.14 -5.15 7.95
CA GLY A 269 16.36 -6.60 7.82
C GLY A 269 15.20 -7.48 8.32
N HIS A 270 14.10 -6.93 8.84
CA HIS A 270 13.09 -7.67 9.61
C HIS A 270 11.90 -8.22 8.82
N GLY A 271 11.64 -7.74 7.62
CA GLY A 271 10.58 -8.25 6.73
C GLY A 271 11.04 -8.40 5.28
N ARG A 272 10.17 -8.99 4.46
CA ARG A 272 10.28 -9.06 2.99
C ARG A 272 9.09 -8.36 2.35
N TYR A 273 9.25 -7.86 1.13
CA TYR A 273 8.14 -7.31 0.37
C TYR A 273 7.04 -8.35 0.11
N ASP A 274 5.78 -7.95 0.31
CA ASP A 274 4.59 -8.76 -0.01
C ASP A 274 3.68 -8.03 -1.00
N PRO A 275 3.63 -8.42 -2.29
CA PRO A 275 2.85 -7.70 -3.29
C PRO A 275 1.34 -7.83 -3.13
N ALA A 276 0.83 -8.78 -2.33
CA ALA A 276 -0.60 -9.10 -2.27
C ALA A 276 -1.50 -7.89 -1.91
N HIS A 277 -0.97 -6.93 -1.15
CA HIS A 277 -1.70 -5.74 -0.67
C HIS A 277 -0.86 -4.46 -0.72
N ALA A 278 0.17 -4.41 -1.57
CA ALA A 278 1.15 -3.33 -1.53
C ALA A 278 0.91 -2.19 -2.53
N ARG A 279 -0.22 -2.15 -3.25
CA ARG A 279 -0.42 -1.30 -4.45
C ARG A 279 0.05 0.15 -4.32
N GLU A 280 -0.22 0.81 -3.19
CA GLU A 280 0.09 2.23 -2.99
C GLU A 280 1.57 2.51 -2.75
N PHE A 281 2.23 1.64 -1.98
CA PHE A 281 3.62 1.81 -1.59
C PHE A 281 4.53 0.76 -2.24
N ALA A 282 4.07 0.10 -3.30
CA ALA A 282 4.77 -1.00 -3.97
C ALA A 282 6.17 -0.56 -4.41
N ALA A 283 6.28 0.59 -5.07
CA ALA A 283 7.56 1.07 -5.60
C ALA A 283 8.61 1.32 -4.51
N VAL A 284 8.21 1.87 -3.35
CA VAL A 284 9.16 2.10 -2.24
C VAL A 284 9.50 0.80 -1.52
N LEU A 285 8.51 -0.06 -1.27
CA LEU A 285 8.75 -1.33 -0.58
C LEU A 285 9.61 -2.28 -1.43
N GLU A 286 9.32 -2.40 -2.72
CA GLU A 286 10.10 -3.20 -3.67
C GLU A 286 11.54 -2.71 -3.79
N TYR A 287 11.74 -1.39 -3.85
CA TYR A 287 13.08 -0.80 -3.88
C TYR A 287 13.92 -1.24 -2.68
N TRP A 288 13.35 -1.17 -1.47
CA TRP A 288 14.09 -1.49 -0.24
C TRP A 288 14.27 -2.99 -0.01
N ASP A 289 13.35 -3.84 -0.46
CA ASP A 289 13.56 -5.30 -0.43
C ASP A 289 14.70 -5.74 -1.37
N GLY A 290 14.82 -5.09 -2.53
CA GLY A 290 15.85 -5.38 -3.54
C GLY A 290 17.27 -4.87 -3.20
N LYS A 291 17.44 -4.09 -2.14
CA LYS A 291 18.75 -3.54 -1.71
C LYS A 291 19.54 -4.44 -0.76
N ARG A 292 19.00 -5.61 -0.41
CA ARG A 292 19.60 -6.54 0.55
C ARG A 292 20.46 -7.61 -0.10
#